data_AF-A0A972SUZ5-F1
#
_entry.id   AF-A0A972SUZ5-F1
#
_cell.length_a   1.000
_cell.length_b   1.000
_cell.length_c   1.000
_cell.angle_alpha   90.00
_cell.angle_beta   90.00
_cell.angle_gamma   90.00
#
_symmetry.space_group_name_H-M   'P 1'
#
loop_
_entity.id
_entity.type
_entity.pdbx_description
1 polymer ?
#
loop_
_entity_poly.entity_id
_entity_poly.type
_entity_poly.pdbx_seq_one_letter_code
_entity_poly.pdbx_strand_id
1 'polypeptide(L)'
;MAKNYKSYSLRTSQSQAAAFEAVAAFRGESFNSAVISAMRALILETFAKEIEAGEDLLLRKMPEPLRLSDVCREFGIDFKEKK
;
A
#
# COMPACT_ATOMS: atom_id res chain seq x y z
N MET A 1 -21.55 2.66 10.15
CA MET A 1 -20.42 3.60 10.39
C MET A 1 -19.98 4.13 9.04
N ALA A 2 -19.96 5.45 8.84
CA ALA A 2 -19.44 6.02 7.60
C ALA A 2 -17.94 5.74 7.50
N LYS A 3 -17.48 5.12 6.40
CA LYS A 3 -16.05 5.01 6.12
C LYS A 3 -15.55 6.41 5.79
N ASN A 4 -14.61 6.93 6.58
CA ASN A 4 -13.94 8.20 6.29
C ASN A 4 -12.92 7.96 5.16
N TYR A 5 -13.23 8.45 3.96
CA TYR A 5 -12.32 8.38 2.83
C TYR A 5 -11.44 9.64 2.80
N LYS A 6 -10.14 9.47 2.56
CA LYS A 6 -9.22 10.56 2.19
C LYS A 6 -8.87 10.42 0.72
N SER A 7 -9.00 11.51 -0.03
CA SER A 7 -8.62 11.57 -1.43
C SER A 7 -7.23 12.18 -1.57
N TYR A 8 -6.43 11.59 -2.46
CA TYR A 8 -5.10 12.10 -2.84
C TYR A 8 -5.09 12.37 -4.35
N SER A 9 -4.48 13.48 -4.77
CA SER A 9 -4.25 13.78 -6.18
C SER A 9 -2.81 13.48 -6.53
N LEU A 10 -2.60 12.64 -7.55
CA LEU A 10 -1.27 12.27 -8.04
C LEU A 10 -1.00 13.01 -9.36
N ARG A 11 0.21 13.56 -9.51
CA ARG A 11 0.69 14.12 -10.77
C ARG A 11 1.73 13.17 -11.37
N THR A 12 1.52 12.77 -12.61
CA THR A 12 2.41 11.87 -13.37
C THR A 12 2.56 12.41 -14.80
N SER A 13 3.49 11.87 -15.58
CA SER A 13 3.53 12.18 -17.01
C SER A 13 2.32 11.57 -17.72
N GLN A 14 1.92 12.16 -18.85
CA GLN A 14 0.83 11.61 -19.67
C GLN A 14 1.12 10.17 -20.13
N SER A 15 2.38 9.86 -20.44
CA SER A 15 2.80 8.51 -20.82
C SER A 15 2.67 7.49 -19.68
N GLN A 16 3.01 7.89 -18.45
CA GLN A 16 2.82 7.03 -17.27
C GLN A 16 1.35 6.79 -16.97
N ALA A 17 0.51 7.83 -17.06
CA ALA A 17 -0.93 7.69 -16.87
C ALA A 17 -1.53 6.70 -17.88
N ALA A 18 -1.21 6.86 -19.17
CA ALA A 18 -1.69 5.97 -20.22
C ALA A 18 -1.22 4.51 -20.03
N ALA A 19 0.04 4.31 -19.64
CA ALA A 19 0.55 2.96 -19.37
C ALA A 19 -0.18 2.31 -18.19
N PHE A 20 -0.45 3.07 -17.12
CA PHE A 20 -1.13 2.55 -15.94
C PHE A 20 -2.61 2.23 -16.20
N GLU A 21 -3.30 3.09 -16.97
CA GLU A 21 -4.67 2.84 -17.42
C GLU A 21 -4.78 1.56 -18.25
N ALA A 22 -3.82 1.32 -19.16
CA ALA A 22 -3.78 0.11 -19.96
C ALA A 22 -3.63 -1.14 -19.09
N VAL A 23 -2.77 -1.11 -18.07
CA VAL A 23 -2.59 -2.23 -17.12
C VAL A 23 -3.85 -2.47 -16.29
N ALA A 24 -4.47 -1.42 -15.77
CA ALA A 24 -5.71 -1.53 -14.99
C ALA A 24 -6.84 -2.13 -15.83
N ALA A 25 -6.99 -1.67 -17.08
CA ALA A 25 -7.96 -2.20 -18.03
C ALA A 25 -7.69 -3.68 -18.36
N PHE A 26 -6.43 -4.06 -18.60
CA PHE A 26 -6.05 -5.45 -18.85
C PHE A 26 -6.40 -6.38 -17.68
N ARG A 27 -6.24 -5.90 -16.44
CA ARG A 27 -6.59 -6.65 -15.21
C ARG A 27 -8.09 -6.62 -14.89
N GLY A 28 -8.90 -5.88 -15.64
CA GLY A 28 -10.34 -5.74 -15.40
C GLY A 28 -10.68 -5.01 -14.09
N GLU A 29 -9.80 -4.14 -13.62
CA GLU A 29 -9.95 -3.42 -12.35
C GLU A 29 -10.08 -1.91 -12.54
N SER A 30 -10.66 -1.23 -11.55
CA SER A 30 -10.71 0.23 -11.55
C SER A 30 -9.32 0.83 -11.35
N PHE A 31 -9.09 2.05 -11.85
CA PHE A 31 -7.82 2.76 -11.64
C PHE A 31 -7.45 2.84 -10.14
N ASN A 32 -8.41 3.15 -9.26
CA ASN A 32 -8.17 3.20 -7.82
C ASN A 32 -7.74 1.84 -7.26
N SER A 33 -8.38 0.75 -7.69
CA SER A 33 -8.01 -0.62 -7.29
C SER A 33 -6.60 -0.98 -7.75
N ALA A 34 -6.22 -0.57 -8.96
CA ALA A 34 -4.88 -0.76 -9.50
C ALA A 34 -3.82 0.01 -8.68
N VAL A 35 -4.09 1.27 -8.33
CA VAL A 35 -3.19 2.08 -7.50
C VAL A 35 -3.01 1.45 -6.11
N ILE A 36 -4.09 1.02 -5.46
CA ILE A 36 -4.02 0.36 -4.15
C ILE A 36 -3.21 -0.95 -4.24
N SER A 37 -3.40 -1.72 -5.32
CA SER A 37 -2.64 -2.97 -5.55
C SER A 37 -1.14 -2.69 -5.77
N ALA A 38 -0.81 -1.65 -6.53
CA ALA A 38 0.57 -1.23 -6.73
C ALA A 38 1.23 -0.76 -5.43
N MET A 39 0.51 0.00 -4.59
CA MET A 39 0.99 0.39 -3.26
C MET A 39 1.24 -0.81 -2.36
N ARG A 40 0.34 -1.80 -2.38
CA ARG A 40 0.53 -3.06 -1.64
C ARG A 40 1.79 -3.79 -2.09
N ALA A 41 2.03 -3.89 -3.39
CA ALA A 41 3.24 -4.52 -3.94
C ALA A 41 4.50 -3.77 -3.50
N LEU A 42 4.48 -2.43 -3.55
CA LEU A 42 5.58 -1.60 -3.09
C LEU A 42 5.90 -1.82 -1.60
N ILE A 43 4.89 -1.94 -0.74
CA ILE A 43 5.08 -2.23 0.70
C ILE A 43 5.75 -3.59 0.89
N LEU A 44 5.26 -4.62 0.20
CA LEU A 44 5.84 -5.97 0.26
C LEU A 44 7.29 -5.99 -0.20
N GLU A 45 7.62 -5.28 -1.27
CA GLU A 45 8.99 -5.16 -1.77
C GLU A 45 9.89 -4.38 -0.81
N THR A 46 9.39 -3.26 -0.28
CA THR A 46 10.16 -2.36 0.58
C THR A 46 10.53 -3.00 1.92
N PHE A 47 9.59 -3.72 2.53
CA PHE A 47 9.73 -4.28 3.87
C PHE A 47 9.80 -5.83 3.85
N ALA A 48 10.21 -6.43 2.73
CA ALA A 48 10.21 -7.88 2.57
C ALA A 48 10.94 -8.59 3.72
N LYS A 49 12.14 -8.11 4.06
CA LYS A 49 12.98 -8.71 5.09
C LYS A 49 12.35 -8.63 6.47
N GLU A 50 11.77 -7.49 6.81
CA GLU A 50 11.16 -7.22 8.11
C GLU A 50 9.86 -7.99 8.27
N ILE A 51 9.05 -8.06 7.21
CA ILE A 51 7.84 -8.89 7.18
C ILE A 51 8.20 -10.37 7.33
N GLU A 52 9.22 -10.86 6.62
CA GLU A 52 9.71 -12.24 6.72
C GLU A 52 10.31 -12.55 8.10
N ALA A 53 11.04 -11.60 8.68
CA ALA A 53 11.68 -11.75 9.98
C ALA A 53 10.69 -11.60 11.15
N GLY A 54 9.49 -11.04 10.91
CA GLY A 54 8.52 -10.68 11.93
C GLY A 54 8.94 -9.46 12.75
N GLU A 55 9.75 -8.58 12.17
CA GLU A 55 10.30 -7.38 12.80
C GLU A 55 9.37 -6.18 12.63
N ASP A 56 8.71 -5.78 13.72
CA ASP A 56 7.73 -4.71 13.66
C ASP A 56 8.37 -3.31 13.84
N LEU A 57 8.70 -2.69 12.70
CA LEU A 57 9.32 -1.38 12.64
C LEU A 57 8.36 -0.23 13.00
N LEU A 58 8.90 0.78 13.67
CA LEU A 58 8.20 2.05 13.89
C LEU A 58 8.42 3.01 12.71
N LEU A 59 7.40 3.18 11.87
CA LEU A 59 7.46 4.00 10.65
C LEU A 59 7.21 5.49 10.90
N ARG A 60 6.38 5.81 11.91
CA ARG A 60 6.07 7.18 12.30
C ARG A 60 5.87 7.28 13.80
N LYS A 61 6.42 8.33 14.43
CA LYS A 61 6.27 8.57 15.89
C LYS A 61 5.08 9.48 16.25
N MET A 62 4.77 10.47 15.42
CA MET A 62 3.73 11.49 15.68
C MET A 62 2.93 11.78 14.38
N PRO A 63 1.65 12.20 14.43
CA PRO A 63 0.85 12.48 15.64
C PRO A 63 0.42 11.23 16.41
N GLU A 64 0.34 10.10 15.73
CA GLU A 64 0.12 8.78 16.34
C GLU A 64 1.21 7.82 15.84
N PRO A 65 1.74 6.95 16.72
CA PRO A 65 2.65 5.88 16.32
C PRO A 65 2.03 5.04 15.21
N LEU A 66 2.79 4.80 14.15
CA LEU A 66 2.41 3.89 13.07
C LEU A 66 3.49 2.83 12.94
N ARG A 67 3.11 1.58 13.17
CA ARG A 67 3.99 0.42 13.05
C ARG A 67 3.81 -0.25 11.69
N LEU A 68 4.80 -1.07 11.30
CA LEU A 68 4.75 -1.82 10.04
C LEU A 68 3.58 -2.79 10.03
N SER A 69 3.33 -3.46 11.16
CA SER A 69 2.16 -4.32 11.38
C SER A 69 0.83 -3.60 11.11
N ASP A 70 0.69 -2.35 11.53
CA ASP A 70 -0.50 -1.53 11.26
C ASP A 70 -0.68 -1.30 9.77
N VAL A 71 0.40 -0.96 9.06
CA VAL A 71 0.38 -0.76 7.59
C VAL A 71 0.03 -2.06 6.89
N CYS A 72 0.67 -3.18 7.25
CA CYS A 72 0.37 -4.48 6.67
C CYS A 72 -1.11 -4.85 6.84
N ARG A 73 -1.69 -4.61 8.03
CA ARG A 73 -3.12 -4.85 8.29
C ARG A 73 -4.03 -4.02 7.39
N GLU A 74 -3.77 -2.73 7.21
CA GLU A 74 -4.58 -1.85 6.35
C GLU A 74 -4.51 -2.26 4.87
N PHE A 75 -3.37 -2.81 4.43
CA PHE A 75 -3.16 -3.28 3.06
C PHE A 75 -3.48 -4.78 2.87
N GLY A 76 -4.00 -5.46 3.90
CA GLY A 76 -4.35 -6.89 3.86
C GLY A 76 -3.16 -7.82 3.62
N ILE A 77 -1.97 -7.42 4.07
CA ILE A 77 -0.73 -8.21 4.05
C ILE A 77 -0.66 -9.03 5.35
N ASP A 78 -0.37 -10.33 5.22
CA ASP A 78 -0.18 -11.21 6.37
C ASP A 78 1.17 -10.88 7.06
N PHE A 79 1.11 -10.39 8.29
CA PHE A 79 2.27 -10.05 9.09
C PHE A 79 2.35 -10.98 10.30
N LYS A 80 3.37 -11.83 10.33
CA LYS A 80 3.58 -12.79 11.43
C LYS A 80 4.57 -12.19 12.42
N GLU A 81 4.05 -11.59 13.49
CA GLU A 81 4.89 -11.16 14.61
C GLU A 81 5.63 -12.35 15.23
N LYS A 82 6.96 -12.23 15.40
CA LYS A 82 7.68 -13.13 16.30
C LYS A 82 7.33 -12.74 17.74
N LYS A 83 6.69 -13.68 18.45
CA LYS A 83 6.46 -13.60 19.90
C LYS A 83 7.77 -13.56 20.68
#